data_AF-A0A4S5AU26-F1
#
_entry.id   AF-A0A4S5AU26-F1
#
_cell.length_a   1.000
_cell.length_b   1.000
_cell.length_c   1.000
_cell.angle_alpha   90.00
_cell.angle_beta   90.00
_cell.angle_gamma   90.00
#
_symmetry.space_group_name_H-M   'P 1'
#
loop_
_entity.id
_entity.type
_entity.pdbx_description
1 polymer ?
#
loop_
_entity_poly.entity_id
_entity_poly.type
_entity_poly.pdbx_seq_one_letter_code
_entity_poly.pdbx_strand_id
1 'polypeptide(L)'
;MSSLGSHHLTLRPGAPVMARSPGILQVGLDEPTARVPDDPSVTRLLRALGRPGGVPAEPDQLPPPAAAALTTLYDAGLVVPVPSTEHGADPSMVALRAQFGPDAVRRRAARDATAIAVRADPATRSILDPLLA
;
A
#
# COMPACT_ATOMS: atom_id res chain seq x y z
N MET A 1 -29.82 -5.68 1.00
CA MET A 1 -28.93 -5.96 -0.16
C MET A 1 -27.85 -4.89 -0.17
N SER A 2 -26.75 -5.14 0.55
CA SER A 2 -25.66 -4.17 0.66
C SER A 2 -24.92 -4.13 -0.67
N SER A 3 -24.86 -2.95 -1.28
CA SER A 3 -23.88 -2.64 -2.32
C SER A 3 -22.50 -2.80 -1.69
N LEU A 4 -21.92 -4.00 -1.79
CA LEU A 4 -20.52 -4.22 -1.50
C LEU A 4 -19.77 -3.49 -2.61
N GLY A 5 -19.37 -2.25 -2.33
CA GLY A 5 -18.53 -1.48 -3.23
C GLY A 5 -17.37 -2.36 -3.68
N SER A 6 -17.11 -2.41 -4.98
CA SER A 6 -16.01 -3.22 -5.50
C SER A 6 -14.72 -2.83 -4.78
N HIS A 7 -13.92 -3.82 -4.41
CA HIS A 7 -12.61 -3.61 -3.79
C HIS A 7 -11.52 -4.09 -4.75
N HIS A 8 -10.39 -3.41 -4.72
CA HIS A 8 -9.16 -3.89 -5.36
C HIS A 8 -8.15 -4.26 -4.27
N LEU A 9 -7.28 -5.21 -4.59
CA LEU A 9 -6.19 -5.66 -3.76
C LEU A 9 -4.91 -4.96 -4.22
N THR A 10 -4.15 -4.42 -3.28
CA THR A 10 -2.84 -3.83 -3.56
C THR A 10 -1.79 -4.35 -2.59
N LEU A 11 -0.53 -4.37 -3.02
CA LEU A 11 0.59 -4.64 -2.13
C LEU A 11 0.73 -3.50 -1.12
N ARG A 12 1.13 -3.86 0.10
CA ARG A 12 1.50 -2.88 1.12
C ARG A 12 2.62 -1.98 0.58
N PRO A 13 2.48 -0.64 0.66
CA PRO A 13 3.49 0.31 0.23
C PRO A 13 4.80 0.03 0.92
N GLY A 14 5.88 0.13 0.14
CA GLY A 14 7.22 -0.12 0.65
C GLY A 14 7.51 -1.59 0.95
N ALA A 15 6.69 -2.54 0.52
CA ALA A 15 7.04 -3.96 0.51
C ALA A 15 7.85 -4.28 -0.77
N PRO A 16 9.20 -4.30 -0.73
CA PRO A 16 10.00 -4.65 -1.88
C PRO A 16 9.78 -6.10 -2.28
N VAL A 17 9.89 -6.39 -3.57
CA VAL A 17 9.97 -7.76 -4.11
C VAL A 17 11.41 -8.00 -4.54
N MET A 18 12.04 -9.04 -3.99
CA MET A 18 13.44 -9.37 -4.26
C MET A 18 13.65 -10.87 -4.45
N ALA A 19 14.58 -11.25 -5.31
CA ALA A 19 15.01 -12.64 -5.42
C ALA A 19 15.79 -13.03 -4.15
N ARG A 20 15.37 -14.11 -3.48
CA ARG A 20 16.02 -14.57 -2.24
C ARG A 20 16.92 -15.79 -2.49
N SER A 21 16.46 -16.71 -3.32
CA SER A 21 17.16 -17.91 -3.74
C SER A 21 16.63 -18.34 -5.11
N PRO A 22 17.31 -19.27 -5.83
CA PRO A 22 16.80 -19.77 -7.11
C PRO A 22 15.36 -20.27 -6.98
N GLY A 23 14.47 -19.73 -7.82
CA GLY A 23 13.05 -20.10 -7.84
C GLY A 23 12.18 -19.50 -6.72
N ILE A 24 12.70 -18.60 -5.88
CA ILE A 24 11.95 -18.00 -4.76
C ILE A 24 12.11 -16.48 -4.72
N LEU A 25 10.97 -15.80 -4.69
CA LEU A 25 10.85 -14.37 -4.41
C LEU A 25 10.49 -14.14 -2.94
N GLN A 26 11.09 -13.12 -2.35
CA GLN A 26 10.68 -12.57 -1.06
C GLN A 26 9.94 -11.25 -1.28
N VAL A 27 8.82 -11.09 -0.60
CA VAL A 27 8.05 -9.85 -0.53
C VAL A 27 8.14 -9.29 0.89
N GLY A 28 8.58 -8.03 1.01
CA GLY A 28 8.93 -7.40 2.29
C GLY A 28 10.41 -7.52 2.62
N LEU A 29 10.97 -6.49 3.27
CA LEU A 29 12.35 -6.48 3.76
C LEU A 29 12.40 -6.96 5.22
N ASP A 30 11.59 -6.33 6.07
CA ASP A 30 11.36 -6.68 7.48
C ASP A 30 9.94 -7.21 7.67
N GLU A 31 9.64 -7.77 8.84
CA GLU A 31 8.29 -8.27 9.14
C GLU A 31 7.22 -7.18 8.94
N PRO A 32 6.08 -7.50 8.26
CA PRO A 32 5.74 -8.80 7.69
C PRO A 32 6.51 -9.13 6.39
N THR A 33 6.91 -10.40 6.24
CA THR A 33 7.52 -10.92 5.01
C THR A 33 6.82 -12.18 4.52
N ALA A 34 6.87 -12.44 3.22
CA ALA A 34 6.40 -13.68 2.62
C ALA A 34 7.38 -14.18 1.56
N ARG A 35 7.43 -15.50 1.40
CA ARG A 35 8.18 -16.15 0.33
C ARG A 35 7.21 -16.80 -0.63
N VAL A 36 7.37 -16.52 -1.92
CA VAL A 36 6.52 -17.04 -2.99
C VAL A 36 7.38 -17.60 -4.12
N PRO A 37 6.88 -18.55 -4.93
CA PRO A 37 7.63 -19.06 -6.08
C PRO A 37 7.96 -17.94 -7.08
N ASP A 38 9.16 -17.98 -7.64
CA ASP A 38 9.56 -17.17 -8.80
C ASP A 38 8.99 -17.78 -10.08
N ASP A 39 7.67 -17.72 -10.20
CA ASP A 39 6.90 -18.21 -11.33
C ASP A 39 6.39 -17.03 -12.18
N PRO A 40 6.35 -17.12 -13.52
CA PRO A 40 5.86 -16.04 -14.37
C PRO A 40 4.44 -15.55 -14.06
N SER A 41 3.55 -16.41 -13.57
CA SER A 41 2.21 -16.01 -13.12
C SER A 41 2.25 -15.21 -11.82
N VAL A 42 3.09 -15.61 -10.87
CA VAL A 42 3.31 -14.90 -9.60
C VAL A 42 3.95 -13.53 -9.84
N THR A 43 4.98 -13.45 -10.68
CA THR A 43 5.63 -12.19 -11.04
C THR A 43 4.66 -11.21 -11.73
N ARG A 44 3.76 -11.72 -12.58
CA ARG A 44 2.69 -10.89 -13.18
C ARG A 44 1.70 -10.39 -12.12
N LEU A 45 1.30 -11.24 -11.19
CA LEU A 45 0.43 -10.85 -10.07
C LEU A 45 1.09 -9.78 -9.20
N LEU A 46 2.34 -9.98 -8.76
CA LEU A 46 3.07 -9.01 -7.92
C LEU A 46 3.22 -7.66 -8.63
N ARG A 47 3.52 -7.66 -9.93
CA ARG A 47 3.58 -6.44 -10.74
C ARG A 47 2.21 -5.75 -10.80
N ALA A 48 1.12 -6.50 -10.89
CA ALA A 48 -0.22 -5.94 -10.95
C ALA A 48 -0.65 -5.36 -9.59
N LEU A 49 -0.38 -6.06 -8.48
CA LEU A 49 -0.68 -5.58 -7.12
C LEU A 49 0.12 -4.32 -6.74
N GLY A 50 1.33 -4.16 -7.28
CA GLY A 50 2.17 -2.98 -7.06
C GLY A 50 1.81 -1.75 -7.91
N ARG A 51 0.88 -1.87 -8.86
CA ARG A 51 0.41 -0.71 -9.65
C ARG A 51 -0.59 0.13 -8.84
N PRO A 52 -0.62 1.46 -9.07
CA PRO A 52 -1.74 2.27 -8.62
C PRO A 52 -3.05 1.66 -9.12
N GLY A 53 -3.95 1.32 -8.21
CA GLY A 53 -5.22 0.65 -8.52
C GLY A 53 -5.24 -0.88 -8.37
N GLY A 54 -4.09 -1.52 -8.17
CA GLY A 54 -4.02 -2.93 -7.78
C GLY A 54 -4.69 -3.91 -8.75
N VAL A 55 -5.24 -5.00 -8.20
CA VAL A 55 -5.94 -6.06 -8.93
C VAL A 55 -7.37 -6.18 -8.38
N PRO A 56 -8.41 -6.40 -9.20
CA PRO A 56 -9.75 -6.70 -8.69
C PRO A 56 -9.71 -7.85 -7.68
N ALA A 57 -10.53 -7.78 -6.63
CA ALA A 57 -10.59 -8.80 -5.58
C ALA A 57 -11.25 -10.13 -6.01
N GLU A 58 -11.26 -10.46 -7.31
CA GLU A 58 -11.80 -11.71 -7.85
C GLU A 58 -10.67 -12.72 -8.09
N PRO A 59 -10.34 -13.58 -7.11
CA PRO A 59 -9.25 -14.55 -7.21
C PRO A 59 -9.54 -15.72 -8.17
N ASP A 60 -10.80 -15.93 -8.56
CA ASP A 60 -11.26 -17.15 -9.26
C ASP A 60 -10.70 -17.31 -10.68
N GLN A 61 -10.04 -16.28 -11.23
CA GLN A 61 -9.41 -16.33 -12.55
C GLN A 61 -7.88 -16.45 -12.51
N LEU A 62 -7.28 -16.56 -11.33
CA LEU A 62 -5.83 -16.65 -11.20
C LEU A 62 -5.33 -18.06 -11.49
N PRO A 63 -4.20 -18.20 -12.23
CA PRO A 63 -3.49 -19.47 -12.32
C PRO A 63 -3.15 -20.00 -10.91
N PRO A 64 -3.13 -21.32 -10.68
CA PRO A 64 -2.95 -21.89 -9.34
C PRO A 64 -1.73 -21.36 -8.56
N PRO A 65 -0.54 -21.17 -9.17
CA PRO A 65 0.61 -20.61 -8.44
C PRO A 65 0.36 -19.16 -7.98
N ALA A 66 -0.32 -18.35 -8.80
CA ALA A 66 -0.68 -16.98 -8.47
C ALA A 66 -1.74 -16.92 -7.37
N ALA A 67 -2.75 -17.81 -7.39
CA ALA A 67 -3.77 -17.90 -6.34
C ALA A 67 -3.15 -18.29 -4.98
N ALA A 68 -2.25 -19.27 -4.98
CA ALA A 68 -1.53 -19.69 -3.77
C ALA A 68 -0.63 -18.56 -3.23
N ALA A 69 0.09 -17.86 -4.11
CA ALA A 69 0.90 -16.69 -3.74
C ALA A 69 0.03 -15.56 -3.17
N LEU A 70 -1.12 -15.27 -3.78
CA LEU A 70 -2.05 -14.24 -3.29
C LEU A 70 -2.53 -14.57 -1.87
N THR A 71 -2.93 -15.82 -1.64
CA THR A 71 -3.34 -16.30 -0.30
C THR A 71 -2.21 -16.10 0.71
N THR A 72 -0.99 -16.53 0.35
CA THR A 72 0.20 -16.37 1.21
C THR A 72 0.46 -14.90 1.57
N LEU A 73 0.32 -13.99 0.61
CA LEU A 73 0.53 -12.56 0.83
C LEU A 73 -0.59 -11.92 1.65
N TYR A 74 -1.82 -12.39 1.46
CA TYR A 74 -2.97 -11.94 2.24
C TYR A 74 -2.83 -12.35 3.71
N ASP A 75 -2.49 -13.62 3.96
CA ASP A 75 -2.28 -14.16 5.32
C ASP A 75 -1.10 -13.49 6.03
N ALA A 76 -0.06 -13.11 5.29
CA ALA A 76 1.06 -12.35 5.81
C ALA A 76 0.75 -10.86 6.07
N GLY A 77 -0.45 -10.36 5.70
CA GLY A 77 -0.80 -8.95 5.81
C GLY A 77 -0.02 -8.03 4.86
N LEU A 78 0.48 -8.58 3.76
CA LEU A 78 1.22 -7.86 2.71
C LEU A 78 0.31 -7.37 1.58
N VAL A 79 -0.92 -7.84 1.53
CA VAL A 79 -1.95 -7.37 0.59
C VAL A 79 -3.09 -6.74 1.39
N VAL A 80 -3.57 -5.59 0.92
CA VAL A 80 -4.67 -4.88 1.54
C VAL A 80 -5.80 -4.62 0.55
N PRO A 81 -7.07 -4.74 0.99
CA PRO A 81 -8.22 -4.31 0.21
C PRO A 81 -8.36 -2.78 0.26
N VAL A 82 -8.59 -2.17 -0.90
CA VAL A 82 -8.83 -0.74 -1.07
C VAL A 82 -10.16 -0.56 -1.82
N PRO A 83 -11.08 0.29 -1.34
CA PRO A 83 -12.34 0.55 -2.04
C PRO A 83 -12.12 1.13 -3.44
N SER A 84 -12.81 0.60 -4.46
CA SER A 84 -12.72 1.09 -5.84
C SER A 84 -13.31 2.48 -6.03
N THR A 85 -14.17 2.94 -5.13
CA THR A 85 -14.66 4.34 -5.11
C THR A 85 -13.54 5.35 -4.86
N GLU A 86 -12.34 4.90 -4.48
CA GLU A 86 -11.15 5.72 -4.29
C GLU A 86 -10.17 5.66 -5.47
N HIS A 87 -10.51 4.96 -6.57
CA HIS A 87 -9.77 5.11 -7.83
C HIS A 87 -9.94 6.54 -8.35
N GLY A 88 -8.93 7.38 -8.11
CA GLY A 88 -8.94 8.82 -8.40
C GLY A 88 -8.75 9.70 -7.16
N ALA A 89 -8.75 9.12 -5.95
CA ALA A 89 -8.35 9.81 -4.73
C ALA A 89 -6.82 9.93 -4.66
N ASP A 90 -6.34 11.01 -4.02
CA ASP A 90 -4.93 11.31 -3.79
C ASP A 90 -4.09 10.03 -3.52
N PRO A 91 -3.04 9.75 -4.32
CA PRO A 91 -2.16 8.58 -4.13
C PRO A 91 -1.60 8.44 -2.71
N SER A 92 -1.48 9.56 -1.98
CA SER A 92 -1.04 9.57 -0.58
C SER A 92 -1.99 8.80 0.34
N MET A 93 -3.29 8.79 0.04
CA MET A 93 -4.31 8.10 0.84
C MET A 93 -4.29 6.59 0.67
N VAL A 94 -4.01 6.09 -0.54
CA VAL A 94 -3.81 4.66 -0.79
C VAL A 94 -2.61 4.16 0.03
N ALA A 95 -1.51 4.92 0.02
CA ALA A 95 -0.33 4.58 0.80
C ALA A 95 -0.59 4.58 2.31
N LEU A 96 -1.26 5.61 2.82
CA LEU A 96 -1.63 5.74 4.23
C LEU A 96 -2.52 4.59 4.71
N ARG A 97 -3.56 4.22 3.94
CA ARG A 97 -4.44 3.09 4.26
C ARG A 97 -3.71 1.77 4.26
N ALA A 98 -2.86 1.55 3.28
CA ALA A 98 -2.13 0.30 3.21
C ALA A 98 -1.06 0.19 4.32
N GLN A 99 -0.53 1.32 4.81
CA GLN A 99 0.37 1.33 5.96
C GLN A 99 -0.36 1.17 7.31
N PHE A 100 -1.48 1.87 7.52
CA PHE A 100 -2.14 2.00 8.83
C PHE A 100 -3.54 1.38 8.92
N GLY A 101 -3.99 0.69 7.87
CA GLY A 101 -5.30 0.05 7.80
C GLY A 101 -6.48 1.03 7.73
N PRO A 102 -7.69 0.60 8.13
CA PRO A 102 -8.90 1.42 8.07
C PRO A 102 -8.81 2.75 8.84
N ASP A 103 -8.00 2.80 9.91
CA ASP A 103 -7.83 3.97 10.76
C ASP A 103 -7.03 5.11 10.09
N ALA A 104 -6.43 4.85 8.93
CA ALA A 104 -5.59 5.81 8.22
C ALA A 104 -6.32 7.11 7.86
N VAL A 105 -7.59 7.04 7.49
CA VAL A 105 -8.40 8.23 7.15
C VAL A 105 -8.57 9.13 8.36
N ARG A 106 -8.97 8.54 9.49
CA ARG A 106 -9.14 9.28 10.75
C ARG A 106 -7.83 9.89 11.20
N ARG A 107 -6.72 9.14 11.10
CA ARG A 107 -5.37 9.64 11.44
C ARG A 107 -4.91 10.76 10.51
N ARG A 108 -5.22 10.68 9.22
CA ARG A 108 -4.89 11.74 8.26
C ARG A 108 -5.68 13.01 8.56
N ALA A 109 -7.00 12.90 8.71
CA ALA A 109 -7.85 14.03 9.07
C ALA A 109 -7.42 14.68 10.40
N ALA A 110 -7.08 13.87 11.41
CA ALA A 110 -6.56 14.37 12.68
C ALA A 110 -5.22 15.12 12.50
N ARG A 111 -4.30 14.58 11.67
CA ARG A 111 -3.03 15.25 11.35
C ARG A 111 -3.23 16.56 10.62
N ASP A 112 -4.08 16.58 9.60
CA ASP A 112 -4.39 17.78 8.82
C ASP A 112 -5.06 18.87 9.68
N ALA A 113 -5.85 18.47 10.68
CA ALA A 113 -6.47 19.40 11.63
C ALA A 113 -5.53 19.84 12.79
N THR A 114 -4.35 19.23 12.93
CA THR A 114 -3.45 19.53 14.03
C THR A 114 -2.56 20.72 13.70
N ALA A 115 -2.71 21.81 14.45
CA ALA A 115 -1.80 22.95 14.36
C ALA A 115 -0.43 22.60 14.99
N ILE A 116 0.65 22.83 14.24
CA ILE A 116 2.01 22.65 14.72
C ILE A 116 2.69 24.02 14.76
N ALA A 117 3.20 24.40 15.93
CA ALA A 117 4.01 25.60 16.08
C ALA A 117 5.49 25.25 16.01
N VAL A 118 6.22 25.86 15.08
CA VAL A 118 7.68 25.73 14.98
C VAL A 118 8.32 26.98 15.55
N ARG A 119 9.22 26.80 16.53
CA ARG A 119 10.06 27.89 17.03
C ARG A 119 11.31 27.97 16.18
N ALA A 120 11.55 29.13 15.60
CA ALA A 120 12.74 29.46 14.85
C ALA A 120 13.49 30.60 15.54
N ASP A 121 14.82 30.57 15.49
CA ASP A 121 15.64 31.69 15.91
C ASP A 121 15.46 32.90 14.97
N PRO A 122 15.89 34.10 15.37
CA PRO A 122 15.64 35.32 14.59
C PRO A 122 16.20 35.28 13.17
N ALA A 123 17.35 34.65 12.95
CA ALA A 123 17.95 34.58 11.61
C ALA A 123 17.12 33.66 10.70
N THR A 124 16.67 32.51 11.22
CA THR A 124 15.80 31.59 10.48
C THR A 124 14.43 32.21 10.18
N ARG A 125 13.85 33.02 11.09
CA ARG A 125 12.58 33.74 10.82
C ARG A 125 12.67 34.66 9.61
N SER A 126 13.78 35.38 9.47
CA SER A 126 13.99 36.30 8.33
C SER A 126 13.92 35.62 6.95
N ILE A 127 14.19 34.30 6.92
CA ILE A 127 14.11 33.46 5.71
C ILE A 127 12.71 32.86 5.55
N LEU A 128 12.08 32.45 6.66
CA LEU A 128 10.79 31.75 6.63
C LEU A 128 9.59 32.68 6.45
N ASP A 129 9.60 33.89 7.03
CA ASP A 129 8.45 34.79 7.03
C ASP A 129 7.91 35.10 5.61
N PRO A 130 8.75 35.32 4.57
CA PRO A 130 8.26 35.50 3.20
C PRO A 130 7.68 34.24 2.54
N LEU A 131 8.05 33.05 3.01
CA LEU A 131 7.61 31.77 2.45
C LEU A 131 6.31 31.26 3.09
N LEU A 132 5.93 31.85 4.22
CA LEU A 132 4.75 31.50 5.01
C LEU A 132 3.62 32.54 4.85
N ALA A 133 3.83 33.58 4.04
CA ALA A 133 2.89 34.67 3.78
C ALA A 133 1.94 34.39 2.60
#